data_AF-A0A093CCH9-F1
#
_entry.id   AF-A0A093CCH9-F1
#
_cell.length_a   1.000
_cell.length_b   1.000
_cell.length_c   1.000
_cell.angle_alpha   90.00
_cell.angle_beta   90.00
_cell.angle_gamma   90.00
#
_symmetry.space_group_name_H-M   'P 1'
#
loop_
_entity.id
_entity.type
_entity.pdbx_description
1 polymer ?
#
loop_
_entity_poly.entity_id
_entity_poly.type
_entity_poly.pdbx_seq_one_letter_code
_entity_poly.pdbx_strand_id
1 'polypeptide(L)'
;TKEELEELMSDIKKTANKVRSKLKSIEQSIEQEEGLNRSSADLRIRKTQHSTLSRKFVEVMSEYNATQTDYRERCKGRIQRQLEIS
;
A
#
# COMPACT_ATOMS: atom_id res chain seq x y z
N THR A 1 -21.52 -9.40 3.33
CA THR A 1 -22.45 -8.75 2.36
C THR A 1 -21.67 -7.86 1.39
N LYS A 2 -22.27 -7.29 0.33
CA LYS A 2 -21.58 -6.37 -0.61
C LYS A 2 -21.05 -5.12 0.12
N GLU A 3 -21.80 -4.64 1.10
CA GLU A 3 -21.48 -3.47 1.91
C GLU A 3 -20.24 -3.68 2.79
N GLU A 4 -20.14 -4.82 3.48
CA GLU A 4 -18.94 -5.20 4.24
C GLU A 4 -17.66 -5.22 3.38
N LEU A 5 -17.76 -5.64 2.11
CA LEU A 5 -16.63 -5.64 1.19
C LEU A 5 -16.21 -4.21 0.82
N GLU A 6 -17.17 -3.32 0.60
CA GLU A 6 -16.90 -1.90 0.30
C GLU A 6 -16.28 -1.17 1.50
N GLU A 7 -16.76 -1.47 2.71
CA GLU A 7 -16.18 -0.96 3.96
C GLU A 7 -14.74 -1.43 4.13
N LEU A 8 -14.48 -2.73 3.95
CA LEU A 8 -13.12 -3.29 4.06
C LEU A 8 -12.16 -2.66 3.03
N MET A 9 -12.59 -2.47 1.79
CA MET A 9 -11.77 -1.78 0.77
C MET A 9 -11.46 -0.33 1.15
N SER A 10 -12.44 0.37 1.74
CA SER A 10 -12.27 1.74 2.22
C SER A 10 -11.24 1.80 3.35
N ASP A 11 -11.32 0.89 4.31
CA ASP A 11 -10.41 0.81 5.45
C ASP A 11 -8.98 0.44 5.05
N ILE A 12 -8.83 -0.49 4.11
CA ILE A 12 -7.52 -0.82 3.52
C ILE A 12 -6.93 0.43 2.87
N LYS A 13 -7.69 1.15 2.03
CA LYS A 13 -7.23 2.37 1.36
C LYS A 13 -6.86 3.47 2.36
N LYS A 14 -7.66 3.65 3.41
CA LYS A 14 -7.40 4.65 4.47
C LYS A 14 -6.12 4.32 5.22
N THR A 15 -5.94 3.06 5.60
CA THR A 15 -4.76 2.59 6.32
C THR A 15 -3.51 2.66 5.45
N ALA A 16 -3.59 2.24 4.18
CA ALA A 16 -2.49 2.34 3.23
C ALA A 16 -2.02 3.79 3.04
N ASN A 17 -2.95 4.75 2.96
CA ASN A 17 -2.59 6.16 2.88
C ASN A 17 -1.90 6.67 4.14
N LYS A 18 -2.35 6.25 5.33
CA LYS A 18 -1.67 6.59 6.60
C LYS A 18 -0.25 6.03 6.62
N VAL A 19 -0.05 4.77 6.23
CA VAL A 19 1.28 4.14 6.18
C VAL A 19 2.18 4.89 5.19
N ARG A 20 1.69 5.16 3.98
CA ARG A 20 2.42 5.93 2.96
C ARG A 20 2.87 7.31 3.48
N SER A 21 1.97 8.05 4.12
CA SER A 21 2.31 9.37 4.68
C SER A 21 3.37 9.27 5.78
N LYS A 22 3.30 8.26 6.64
CA LYS A 22 4.32 8.03 7.68
C LYS A 22 5.68 7.65 7.09
N LEU A 23 5.71 6.76 6.09
CA LEU A 23 6.95 6.40 5.39
C LEU A 23 7.59 7.62 4.73
N LYS A 24 6.79 8.45 4.04
CA LYS A 24 7.28 9.70 3.44
C LYS A 24 7.85 10.67 4.48
N SER A 25 7.21 10.79 5.65
CA SER A 25 7.73 11.63 6.74
C SER A 25 9.06 11.12 7.28
N ILE A 26 9.25 9.79 7.36
CA ILE A 26 10.52 9.18 7.79
C ILE A 26 11.61 9.48 6.75
N GLU A 27 11.31 9.31 5.46
CA GLU A 27 12.26 9.60 4.39
C GLU A 27 12.72 11.06 4.42
N GLN A 28 11.78 12.00 4.53
CA GLN A 28 12.10 13.43 4.63
C GLN A 28 12.99 13.74 5.86
N SER A 29 12.75 13.07 6.99
CA SER A 29 13.59 13.22 8.17
C SER A 29 15.00 12.67 7.97
N ILE A 30 15.14 11.56 7.23
CA ILE A 30 16.45 10.99 6.86
C ILE A 30 17.20 11.96 5.95
N GLU A 31 16.56 12.42 4.87
CA GLU A 31 17.16 13.35 3.90
C GLU A 31 17.66 14.65 4.56
N GLN A 32 16.88 15.21 5.49
CA GLN A 32 17.26 16.40 6.24
C GLN A 32 18.52 16.19 7.09
N GLU A 33 18.64 15.04 7.75
CA GLU A 33 19.78 14.74 8.61
C GLU A 33 21.05 14.40 7.83
N GLU A 34 20.89 13.75 6.67
CA GLU A 34 21.98 13.53 5.72
C GLU A 34 22.53 14.83 5.16
N GLY A 35 21.68 15.82 4.87
CA GLY A 35 22.09 17.16 4.43
C GLY A 35 22.96 17.91 5.45
N LEU A 36 22.91 17.52 6.73
CA LEU A 36 23.77 18.05 7.79
C LEU A 36 25.11 17.31 7.93
N ASN A 37 25.39 16.32 7.07
CA ASN A 37 26.56 15.42 7.13
C ASN A 37 26.74 14.73 8.50
N ARG A 38 25.64 14.52 9.25
CA ARG A 38 25.66 13.86 10.56
C ARG A 38 25.36 12.38 10.40
N SER A 39 26.41 11.57 10.18
CA SER A 39 26.25 10.12 10.23
C SER A 39 26.18 9.64 11.69
N SER A 40 25.02 9.16 12.12
CA SER A 40 24.78 8.63 13.46
C SER A 40 24.32 7.18 13.40
N ALA A 41 24.49 6.45 14.52
CA ALA A 41 23.91 5.10 14.63
C ALA A 41 22.38 5.14 14.48
N ASP A 42 21.74 6.17 15.02
CA ASP A 42 20.30 6.38 14.93
C ASP A 42 19.84 6.61 13.47
N LEU A 43 20.58 7.40 12.69
CA LEU A 43 20.32 7.59 11.26
C LEU A 43 20.37 6.27 10.49
N ARG A 44 21.37 5.42 10.76
CA ARG A 44 21.48 4.09 10.12
C ARG A 44 20.31 3.17 10.50
N ILE A 45 19.88 3.22 11.76
CA ILE A 45 18.70 2.47 12.23
C ILE A 45 17.45 2.95 11.48
N ARG A 46 17.22 4.27 11.41
CA ARG A 46 16.08 4.85 10.68
C ARG A 46 16.08 4.48 9.20
N LYS A 47 17.22 4.55 8.50
CA LYS A 47 17.35 4.11 7.10
C LYS A 47 16.99 2.64 6.91
N THR A 48 17.49 1.78 7.79
CA THR A 48 17.22 0.33 7.74
C THR A 48 15.74 0.03 7.99
N GLN A 49 15.14 0.69 8.99
CA GLN A 49 13.73 0.55 9.29
C GLN A 49 12.86 1.06 8.14
N HIS A 50 13.16 2.23 7.59
CA HIS A 50 12.44 2.78 6.44
C HIS A 50 12.46 1.82 5.25
N SER A 51 13.65 1.33 4.85
CA SER A 51 13.77 0.38 3.74
C SER A 51 12.97 -0.91 3.97
N THR A 52 13.02 -1.45 5.19
CA THR A 52 12.31 -2.68 5.55
C THR A 52 10.79 -2.48 5.51
N LEU A 53 10.30 -1.40 6.11
CA LEU A 53 8.86 -1.10 6.14
C LEU A 53 8.33 -0.78 4.74
N SER A 54 9.07 -0.02 3.94
CA SER A 54 8.70 0.32 2.57
C SER A 54 8.61 -0.92 1.68
N ARG A 55 9.55 -1.86 1.81
CA ARG A 55 9.49 -3.14 1.09
C ARG A 55 8.25 -3.96 1.45
N LYS A 56 8.01 -4.16 2.75
CA LYS A 56 6.81 -4.88 3.24
C LYS A 56 5.51 -4.21 2.79
N PHE A 57 5.48 -2.87 2.81
CA PHE A 57 4.31 -2.13 2.35
C PHE A 57 4.02 -2.36 0.86
N VAL A 58 5.06 -2.31 0.02
CA VAL A 58 4.92 -2.58 -1.42
C VAL A 58 4.47 -4.02 -1.68
N GLU A 59 5.03 -5.00 -0.97
CA GLU A 59 4.62 -6.41 -1.07
C GLU A 59 3.13 -6.59 -0.79
N VAL A 60 2.66 -6.13 0.37
CA VAL A 60 1.24 -6.24 0.79
C VAL A 60 0.32 -5.49 -0.17
N MET A 61 0.69 -4.28 -0.61
CA MET A 61 -0.14 -3.52 -1.53
C MET A 61 -0.18 -4.13 -2.92
N SER A 62 0.89 -4.81 -3.36
CA SER A 62 0.94 -5.50 -4.64
C SER A 62 0.01 -6.72 -4.63
N GLU A 63 0.04 -7.51 -3.55
CA GLU A 63 -0.87 -8.64 -3.35
C GLU A 63 -2.34 -8.19 -3.27
N TYR A 64 -2.61 -7.10 -2.54
CA TYR A 64 -3.94 -6.50 -2.50
C TYR A 64 -4.42 -6.07 -3.89
N ASN A 65 -3.57 -5.37 -4.66
CA ASN A 65 -3.92 -4.92 -6.01
C ASN A 65 -4.18 -6.08 -6.98
N ALA A 66 -3.39 -7.16 -6.87
CA ALA A 66 -3.59 -8.38 -7.65
C ALA A 66 -4.94 -9.03 -7.32
N THR A 67 -5.24 -9.20 -6.03
CA THR A 67 -6.51 -9.76 -5.55
C THR A 67 -7.70 -8.92 -6.00
N GLN A 68 -7.59 -7.59 -5.92
CA GLN A 68 -8.64 -6.68 -6.36
C GLN A 68 -8.86 -6.75 -7.88
N THR A 69 -7.79 -6.92 -8.66
CA THR A 69 -7.87 -7.04 -10.12
C THR A 69 -8.56 -8.33 -10.54
N ASP A 70 -8.17 -9.48 -9.97
CA ASP A 70 -8.82 -10.78 -10.21
C ASP A 70 -10.32 -10.71 -9.86
N TYR A 71 -10.68 -10.09 -8.73
CA TYR A 71 -12.09 -9.90 -8.36
C TYR A 71 -12.87 -9.10 -9.42
N ARG A 72 -12.30 -8.00 -9.92
CA ARG A 72 -12.95 -7.18 -10.97
C ARG A 72 -13.11 -7.96 -12.27
N GLU A 73 -12.10 -8.71 -12.68
CA GLU A 73 -12.14 -9.52 -13.90
C GLU A 73 -13.21 -10.62 -13.82
N ARG A 74 -13.31 -11.30 -12.68
CA ARG A 74 -14.39 -12.28 -12.43
C ARG A 74 -15.77 -11.65 -12.48
N CYS A 75 -15.95 -10.49 -11.84
CA CYS A 75 -17.22 -9.76 -11.89
C CYS A 75 -17.58 -9.37 -13.32
N LYS A 76 -16.63 -8.84 -14.09
CA LYS A 76 -16.81 -8.49 -15.50
C LYS A 76 -17.21 -9.71 -16.34
N GLY A 77 -16.51 -10.84 -16.18
CA GLY A 77 -16.81 -12.07 -16.92
C GLY A 77 -18.21 -12.63 -16.60
N ARG A 78 -18.68 -12.48 -15.36
CA ARG A 78 -20.05 -12.86 -14.98
C ARG A 78 -21.10 -11.98 -15.65
N ILE A 79 -20.89 -10.67 -15.67
CA ILE A 79 -21.81 -9.72 -16.32
C ILE A 79 -21.88 -9.98 -17.82
N GLN A 80 -20.72 -10.17 -18.46
CA GLN A 80 -20.65 -10.43 -19.89
C GLN A 80 -21.42 -11.70 -20.29
N ARG A 81 -21.24 -12.81 -19.56
CA ARG A 81 -22.02 -14.04 -19.81
C ARG A 81 -23.52 -13.85 -19.64
N GLN A 82 -23.96 -13.03 -18.69
CA GLN A 82 -25.39 -12.74 -18.50
C GLN A 82 -25.98 -11.94 -19.68
N LEU A 83 -25.20 -11.05 -20.28
CA LEU A 83 -25.59 -10.30 -21.47
C LEU A 83 -25.60 -11.16 -22.74
N GLU A 84 -24.72 -12.16 -22.84
CA GLU A 84 -24.63 -13.06 -24.01
C GLU A 84 -25.78 -14.09 -24.07
N ILE A 85 -26.45 -14.37 -22.94
CA ILE A 85 -27.59 -15.30 -22.86
C ILE A 85 -28.95 -14.60 -22.83
N SER A 86 -28.97 -13.26 -22.84
CA SER A 86 -30.16 -12.42 -22.88
C SER A 86 -30.46 -11.97 -24.30
#